data_AF-A0A7X1TUX4-F1
#
_entry.id   AF-A0A7X1TUX4-F1
#
_cell.length_a   1.000
_cell.length_b   1.000
_cell.length_c   1.000
_cell.angle_alpha   90.00
_cell.angle_beta   90.00
_cell.angle_gamma   90.00
#
_symmetry.space_group_name_H-M   'P 1'
#
loop_
_entity.id
_entity.type
_entity.pdbx_description
1 polymer ?
#
loop_
_entity_poly.entity_id
_entity_poly.type
_entity_poly.pdbx_seq_one_letter_code
_entity_poly.pdbx_strand_id
1 'polypeptide(L)'
;MAKLPASKIESIARGTSQGVWIWRLARIRPDYLDMLVRVGCHRVYLKCFDDRSGNGARDFFWAFQCTPEIIEKFLERGIGVVGWGYHFDERTSIPVGAEVEAIGMAMDCGLDGYIFDVEAEVKAASAREPLSELLRSVREATGDKFVGYTSFGNPAFHREVPWRLLDEHCDIAFPQVYFEKWTFGASDDAEVQAALQAHRDMELRSPVLPIWGSEEDAAQPAPAARLQSYLTRFPGSSIFRVPNVGQKGEAWSLDYAGGSPLPHFPEDGTTFDPAALVLPRFTEELRRGPKGPPSRVERVKLVQRALAARGFDPGPIDGEFGQDTESAVRRFQIVNALTPDGAVGPKTWVALGGTLPPTSNVPPDFASASRERLASIADAEAQLGLMWTGPDSAAEKYLQPLREPMRRLGHIGAAPVFYNWCAAFVTFCARQAGYAIPDRPDGRSATMALVETWKAWAKSERRWFTPDLAPPQRGDIVCFEWFDDDRTLDHIGVVLEGSGNGVTLTTAEGNRNNKTVKGGRNLANVAGIVRLA
;
A
#
# COMPACT_ATOMS: atom_id res chain seq x y z
N MET A 1 -5.09 23.97 21.83
CA MET A 1 -4.05 23.39 22.72
C MET A 1 -2.67 23.85 22.26
N ALA A 2 -1.71 24.04 23.17
CA ALA A 2 -0.30 24.26 22.80
C ALA A 2 0.34 22.99 22.23
N LYS A 3 1.56 23.10 21.71
CA LYS A 3 2.46 21.98 21.35
C LYS A 3 2.41 20.82 22.34
N LEU A 4 2.80 19.64 21.86
CA LEU A 4 3.09 18.51 22.72
C LEU A 4 4.17 18.87 23.76
N PRO A 5 4.23 18.19 24.92
CA PRO A 5 5.28 18.41 25.90
C PRO A 5 6.67 18.25 25.27
N ALA A 6 7.63 19.12 25.64
CA ALA A 6 8.97 19.13 25.05
C ALA A 6 9.66 17.74 25.07
N SER A 7 9.52 16.98 26.16
CA SER A 7 10.04 15.62 26.27
C SER A 7 9.41 14.65 25.26
N LYS A 8 8.12 14.80 24.95
CA LYS A 8 7.42 14.01 23.91
C LYS A 8 7.90 14.43 22.53
N ILE A 9 8.05 15.73 22.27
CA ILE A 9 8.58 16.25 21.00
C ILE A 9 9.99 15.70 20.74
N GLU A 10 10.88 15.78 21.73
CA GLU A 10 12.24 15.24 21.61
C GLU A 10 12.26 13.71 21.42
N SER A 11 11.35 12.98 22.08
CA SER A 11 11.21 11.54 21.90
C SER A 11 10.74 11.20 20.50
N ILE A 12 9.78 11.95 19.96
CA ILE A 12 9.28 11.76 18.60
C ILE A 12 10.39 12.11 17.62
N ALA A 13 11.01 13.29 17.72
CA ALA A 13 12.08 13.71 16.82
C ALA A 13 13.27 12.75 16.81
N ARG A 14 13.69 12.21 17.96
CA ARG A 14 14.76 11.19 18.04
C ARG A 14 14.32 9.81 17.53
N GLY A 15 13.05 9.47 17.69
CA GLY A 15 12.46 8.22 17.22
C GLY A 15 11.97 8.27 15.77
N THR A 16 11.98 9.45 15.13
CA THR A 16 11.63 9.60 13.72
C THR A 16 12.71 8.91 12.89
N SER A 17 12.35 7.76 12.30
CA SER A 17 13.16 7.12 11.29
C SER A 17 13.28 8.02 10.06
N GLN A 18 14.39 7.86 9.33
CA GLN A 18 14.52 8.47 8.01
C GLN A 18 13.37 7.98 7.12
N GLY A 19 12.84 8.88 6.30
CA GLY A 19 11.61 8.62 5.57
C GLY A 19 11.55 9.20 4.17
N VAL A 20 10.52 8.81 3.46
CA VAL A 20 10.29 9.19 2.05
C VAL A 20 8.95 9.92 1.93
N TRP A 21 8.96 11.05 1.23
CA TRP A 21 7.74 11.79 0.88
C TRP A 21 7.07 11.23 -0.36
N ILE A 22 5.76 11.05 -0.30
CA ILE A 22 4.95 10.49 -1.38
C ILE A 22 3.93 11.54 -1.79
N TRP A 23 4.12 12.11 -2.97
CA TRP A 23 3.16 13.06 -3.53
C TRP A 23 1.94 12.33 -4.11
N ARG A 24 2.14 11.36 -5.01
CA ARG A 24 1.03 10.69 -5.69
C ARG A 24 1.23 9.18 -5.77
N LEU A 25 0.55 8.46 -4.89
CA LEU A 25 0.68 7.01 -4.74
C LEU A 25 0.32 6.27 -6.04
N ALA A 26 -0.70 6.72 -6.77
CA ALA A 26 -1.12 6.09 -8.03
C ALA A 26 -0.06 6.14 -9.15
N ARG A 27 0.94 7.02 -9.05
CA ARG A 27 1.99 7.19 -10.06
C ARG A 27 3.26 6.41 -9.76
N ILE A 28 3.25 5.54 -8.75
CA ILE A 28 4.43 4.77 -8.33
C ILE A 28 4.34 3.31 -8.79
N ARG A 29 5.52 2.66 -8.86
CA ARG A 29 5.68 1.26 -9.27
C ARG A 29 4.83 0.26 -8.42
N PRO A 30 4.37 -0.87 -8.99
CA PRO A 30 3.53 -1.83 -8.26
C PRO A 30 4.15 -2.46 -7.00
N ASP A 31 5.48 -2.61 -6.98
CA ASP A 31 6.31 -3.21 -5.91
C ASP A 31 6.87 -2.16 -4.93
N TYR A 32 6.32 -0.94 -4.93
CA TYR A 32 6.82 0.19 -4.14
C TYR A 32 6.96 -0.09 -2.64
N LEU A 33 5.96 -0.73 -2.03
CA LEU A 33 6.02 -1.05 -0.60
C LEU A 33 7.16 -2.04 -0.29
N ASP A 34 7.41 -3.01 -1.18
CA ASP A 34 8.47 -3.99 -1.00
C ASP A 34 9.85 -3.32 -1.17
N MET A 35 9.94 -2.35 -2.07
CA MET A 35 11.12 -1.50 -2.22
C MET A 35 11.39 -0.65 -0.98
N LEU A 36 10.38 -0.04 -0.35
CA LEU A 36 10.54 0.71 0.90
C LEU A 36 11.09 -0.19 2.02
N VAL A 37 10.56 -1.41 2.17
CA VAL A 37 11.05 -2.38 3.14
C VAL A 37 12.52 -2.73 2.85
N ARG A 38 12.87 -2.96 1.58
CA ARG A 38 14.23 -3.32 1.17
C ARG A 38 15.25 -2.23 1.52
N VAL A 39 14.90 -0.97 1.31
CA VAL A 39 15.80 0.16 1.63
C VAL A 39 15.78 0.53 3.11
N GLY A 40 15.10 -0.25 3.97
CA GLY A 40 15.04 0.00 5.40
C GLY A 40 14.19 1.22 5.78
N CYS A 41 13.26 1.64 4.91
CA CYS A 41 12.40 2.79 5.17
C CYS A 41 11.27 2.41 6.13
N HIS A 42 11.26 3.04 7.31
CA HIS A 42 10.24 2.81 8.36
C HIS A 42 9.25 3.97 8.50
N ARG A 43 9.37 5.01 7.67
CA ARG A 43 8.55 6.21 7.73
C ARG A 43 8.23 6.72 6.34
N VAL A 44 6.94 6.92 6.04
CA VAL A 44 6.52 7.62 4.83
C VAL A 44 5.68 8.84 5.17
N TYR A 45 5.81 9.88 4.36
CA TYR A 45 5.03 11.11 4.42
C TYR A 45 4.09 11.13 3.22
N LEU A 46 2.84 10.73 3.39
CA LEU A 46 1.87 10.54 2.33
C LEU A 46 1.02 11.79 2.13
N LYS A 47 0.96 12.33 0.90
CA LYS A 47 0.06 13.45 0.63
C LYS A 47 -1.36 12.96 0.78
N CYS A 48 -2.16 13.64 1.58
CA CYS A 48 -3.57 13.29 1.77
C CYS A 48 -4.49 14.48 1.53
N PHE A 49 -3.92 15.66 1.30
CA PHE A 49 -4.67 16.89 1.15
C PHE A 49 -4.03 17.82 0.11
N ASP A 50 -4.84 18.49 -0.71
CA ASP A 50 -4.35 19.49 -1.67
C ASP A 50 -5.39 20.59 -1.90
N ASP A 51 -5.06 21.81 -1.47
CA ASP A 51 -5.90 22.99 -1.69
C ASP A 51 -5.83 23.53 -3.14
N ARG A 52 -4.95 22.99 -4.00
CA ARG A 52 -4.81 23.42 -5.41
C ARG A 52 -5.91 22.97 -6.37
N SER A 53 -7.06 22.52 -5.88
CA SER A 53 -8.17 22.05 -6.74
C SER A 53 -8.81 23.23 -7.50
N GLY A 54 -8.24 23.58 -8.65
CA GLY A 54 -8.66 24.68 -9.54
C GLY A 54 -10.06 24.59 -10.15
N ASN A 55 -10.92 23.69 -9.67
CA ASN A 55 -12.26 23.43 -10.23
C ASN A 55 -13.41 23.85 -9.29
N GLY A 56 -13.14 24.46 -8.14
CA GLY A 56 -14.18 24.82 -7.16
C GLY A 56 -14.90 23.62 -6.52
N ALA A 57 -14.40 22.40 -6.75
CA ALA A 57 -14.86 21.18 -6.12
C ALA A 57 -14.24 21.05 -4.72
N ARG A 58 -15.09 20.71 -3.74
CA ARG A 58 -14.80 20.69 -2.29
C ARG A 58 -14.00 19.47 -1.83
N ASP A 59 -13.19 18.89 -2.71
CA ASP A 59 -12.48 17.63 -2.45
C ASP A 59 -11.02 17.90 -2.07
N PHE A 60 -10.82 18.57 -0.93
CA PHE A 60 -9.48 18.81 -0.40
C PHE A 60 -8.77 17.51 -0.02
N PHE A 61 -9.54 16.53 0.46
CA PHE A 61 -9.05 15.23 0.91
C PHE A 61 -8.87 14.27 -0.26
N TRP A 62 -7.66 13.72 -0.40
CA TRP A 62 -7.31 12.76 -1.45
C TRP A 62 -7.65 11.33 -1.03
N ALA A 63 -8.95 11.06 -0.93
CA ALA A 63 -9.49 9.75 -0.54
C ALA A 63 -9.04 8.58 -1.45
N PHE A 64 -8.61 8.87 -2.68
CA PHE A 64 -8.08 7.84 -3.59
C PHE A 64 -6.73 7.26 -3.16
N GLN A 65 -5.97 7.95 -2.29
CA GLN A 65 -4.67 7.44 -1.81
C GLN A 65 -4.52 7.42 -0.29
N CYS A 66 -5.44 8.02 0.46
CA CYS A 66 -5.48 7.95 1.91
C CYS A 66 -6.75 7.24 2.36
N THR A 67 -6.67 5.93 2.61
CA THR A 67 -7.74 5.12 3.20
C THR A 67 -7.18 4.24 4.32
N PRO A 68 -7.99 3.78 5.28
CA PRO A 68 -7.54 2.86 6.31
C PRO A 68 -6.80 1.64 5.76
N GLU A 69 -7.27 1.05 4.65
CA GLU A 69 -6.67 -0.13 4.01
C GLU A 69 -5.30 0.16 3.39
N ILE A 70 -5.11 1.37 2.87
CA ILE A 70 -3.80 1.79 2.34
C ILE A 70 -2.82 1.99 3.50
N ILE A 71 -3.25 2.68 4.55
CA ILE A 71 -2.42 2.93 5.73
C ILE A 71 -2.04 1.60 6.41
N GLU A 72 -3.00 0.69 6.56
CA GLU A 72 -2.77 -0.64 7.15
C GLU A 72 -1.69 -1.43 6.39
N LYS A 73 -1.63 -1.36 5.05
CA LYS A 73 -0.57 -2.02 4.25
C LYS A 73 0.84 -1.53 4.57
N PHE A 74 1.01 -0.26 4.94
CA PHE A 74 2.29 0.29 5.40
C PHE A 74 2.58 -0.19 6.83
N LEU A 75 1.60 -0.11 7.72
CA LEU A 75 1.73 -0.51 9.13
C LEU A 75 2.07 -2.01 9.28
N GLU A 76 1.44 -2.90 8.50
CA GLU A 76 1.74 -4.34 8.45
C GLU A 76 3.20 -4.63 8.06
N ARG A 77 3.86 -3.70 7.35
CA ARG A 77 5.27 -3.78 6.95
C ARG A 77 6.20 -3.05 7.93
N GLY A 78 5.68 -2.57 9.06
CA GLY A 78 6.45 -1.80 10.03
C GLY A 78 6.85 -0.41 9.52
N ILE A 79 6.04 0.18 8.64
CA ILE A 79 6.23 1.53 8.09
C ILE A 79 5.16 2.45 8.66
N GLY A 80 5.57 3.41 9.48
CA GLY A 80 4.66 4.45 9.99
C GLY A 80 4.31 5.47 8.92
N VAL A 81 3.09 6.00 8.96
CA VAL A 81 2.58 6.93 7.92
C VAL A 81 2.19 8.25 8.55
N VAL A 82 2.72 9.34 8.01
CA VAL A 82 2.37 10.72 8.37
C VAL A 82 1.68 11.37 7.18
N GLY A 83 0.53 11.99 7.40
CA GLY A 83 -0.15 12.73 6.33
C GLY A 83 0.48 14.10 6.11
N TRP A 84 0.41 14.60 4.88
CA TRP A 84 0.73 16.00 4.60
C TRP A 84 -0.19 16.58 3.53
N GLY A 85 -0.26 17.91 3.47
CA GLY A 85 -1.03 18.59 2.45
C GLY A 85 -0.59 20.02 2.18
N TYR A 86 -0.87 20.48 0.96
CA TYR A 86 -0.64 21.87 0.56
C TYR A 86 -1.82 22.73 0.98
N HIS A 87 -1.54 23.84 1.67
CA HIS A 87 -2.54 24.75 2.20
C HIS A 87 -2.34 26.16 1.66
N PHE A 88 -3.42 26.95 1.66
CA PHE A 88 -3.44 28.35 1.24
C PHE A 88 -3.05 28.50 -0.23
N ASP A 89 -3.82 27.89 -1.14
CA ASP A 89 -3.72 28.23 -2.57
C ASP A 89 -4.17 29.69 -2.84
N GLU A 90 -4.03 30.22 -4.06
CA GLU A 90 -4.26 31.63 -4.47
C GLU A 90 -5.71 32.18 -4.26
N ARG A 91 -6.52 31.58 -3.39
CA ARG A 91 -7.92 31.90 -3.11
C ARG A 91 -8.07 33.18 -2.29
N THR A 92 -9.17 33.89 -2.55
CA THR A 92 -9.57 35.11 -1.83
C THR A 92 -10.16 34.85 -0.44
N SER A 93 -10.50 33.60 -0.10
CA SER A 93 -11.02 33.18 1.20
C SER A 93 -10.61 31.76 1.56
N ILE A 94 -10.14 31.55 2.79
CA ILE A 94 -9.63 30.26 3.30
C ILE A 94 -10.74 29.56 4.11
N PRO A 95 -11.26 28.41 3.66
CA PRO A 95 -12.37 27.73 4.31
C PRO A 95 -11.88 26.84 5.48
N VAL A 96 -11.34 27.47 6.54
CA VAL A 96 -10.69 26.78 7.68
C VAL A 96 -11.47 25.56 8.19
N GLY A 97 -12.79 25.70 8.37
CA GLY A 97 -13.63 24.59 8.87
C GLY A 97 -13.63 23.35 7.96
N ALA A 98 -13.66 23.54 6.64
CA ALA A 98 -13.64 22.44 5.68
C ALA A 98 -12.26 21.77 5.60
N GLU A 99 -11.19 22.56 5.77
CA GLU A 99 -9.83 22.00 5.85
C GLU A 99 -9.65 21.15 7.11
N VAL A 100 -10.13 21.63 8.26
CA VAL A 100 -10.10 20.87 9.52
C VAL A 100 -10.85 19.54 9.38
N GLU A 101 -12.03 19.54 8.76
CA GLU A 101 -12.80 18.33 8.50
C GLU A 101 -12.04 17.35 7.60
N ALA A 102 -11.48 17.83 6.48
CA ALA A 102 -10.70 17.01 5.55
C ALA A 102 -9.44 16.41 6.20
N ILE A 103 -8.75 17.18 7.04
CA ILE A 103 -7.60 16.70 7.83
C ILE A 103 -8.06 15.65 8.84
N GLY A 104 -9.20 15.86 9.50
CA GLY A 104 -9.81 14.86 10.39
C GLY A 104 -10.04 13.53 9.69
N MET A 105 -10.65 13.55 8.50
CA MET A 105 -10.86 12.36 7.66
C MET A 105 -9.54 11.65 7.32
N ALA A 106 -8.48 12.42 7.01
CA ALA A 106 -7.16 11.84 6.78
C ALA A 106 -6.61 11.18 8.04
N MET A 107 -6.71 11.83 9.20
CA MET A 107 -6.23 11.32 10.48
C MET A 107 -6.96 10.05 10.92
N ASP A 108 -8.25 9.94 10.62
CA ASP A 108 -9.09 8.76 10.87
C ASP A 108 -8.67 7.53 10.06
N CYS A 109 -7.87 7.71 8.99
CA CYS A 109 -7.27 6.61 8.26
C CYS A 109 -6.14 5.90 9.02
N GLY A 110 -5.74 6.40 10.21
CA GLY A 110 -4.71 5.78 11.04
C GLY A 110 -3.33 6.41 10.93
N LEU A 111 -3.25 7.69 10.52
CA LEU A 111 -1.98 8.42 10.42
C LEU A 111 -1.34 8.67 11.80
N ASP A 112 -0.01 8.67 11.87
CA ASP A 112 0.79 8.96 13.09
C ASP A 112 0.89 10.46 13.41
N GLY A 113 0.56 11.32 12.44
CA GLY A 113 0.65 12.76 12.53
C GLY A 113 0.27 13.44 11.22
N TYR A 114 0.27 14.77 11.24
CA TYR A 114 -0.05 15.60 10.08
C TYR A 114 0.97 16.72 9.88
N ILE A 115 1.33 17.03 8.64
CA ILE A 115 2.26 18.11 8.29
C ILE A 115 1.60 19.09 7.32
N PHE A 116 1.62 20.37 7.70
CA PHE A 116 1.21 21.46 6.82
C PHE A 116 2.32 21.83 5.84
N ASP A 117 2.05 21.77 4.54
CA ASP A 117 2.89 22.37 3.51
C ASP A 117 2.38 23.79 3.20
N VAL A 118 3.19 24.80 3.53
CA VAL A 118 2.87 26.22 3.37
C VAL A 118 3.96 26.93 2.60
N GLU A 119 3.58 27.64 1.54
CA GLU A 119 4.53 28.29 0.62
C GLU A 119 4.39 29.83 0.61
N ALA A 120 4.29 30.45 -0.57
CA ALA A 120 4.43 31.89 -0.73
C ALA A 120 3.20 32.67 -0.23
N GLU A 121 2.05 32.01 -0.17
CA GLU A 121 0.75 32.60 0.10
C GLU A 121 0.61 33.04 1.56
N VAL A 122 1.22 32.30 2.48
CA VAL A 122 1.22 32.67 3.91
C VAL A 122 2.07 33.92 4.21
N LYS A 123 2.84 34.43 3.23
CA LYS A 123 3.53 35.72 3.36
C LYS A 123 2.56 36.91 3.40
N ALA A 124 1.36 36.76 2.83
CA ALA A 124 0.36 37.81 2.83
C ALA A 124 -0.18 38.06 4.24
N ALA A 125 -0.32 39.33 4.64
CA ALA A 125 -0.86 39.67 5.96
C ALA A 125 -2.29 39.12 6.18
N SER A 126 -3.09 39.00 5.11
CA SER A 126 -4.43 38.43 5.13
C SER A 126 -4.48 36.94 5.48
N ALA A 127 -3.38 36.20 5.30
CA ALA A 127 -3.31 34.78 5.62
C ALA A 127 -3.03 34.51 7.11
N ARG A 128 -2.63 35.52 7.91
CA ARG A 128 -2.20 35.32 9.30
C ARG A 128 -3.31 34.78 10.22
N GLU A 129 -4.47 35.43 10.24
CA GLU A 129 -5.59 35.01 11.10
C GLU A 129 -6.14 33.63 10.69
N PRO A 130 -6.43 33.37 9.40
CA PRO A 130 -6.89 32.04 8.99
C PRO A 130 -5.85 30.93 9.25
N LEU A 131 -4.55 31.20 9.07
CA LEU A 131 -3.48 30.25 9.42
C LEU A 131 -3.44 29.96 10.92
N SER A 132 -3.53 30.99 11.76
CA SER A 132 -3.61 30.83 13.22
C SER A 132 -4.81 29.96 13.62
N GLU A 133 -5.97 30.23 13.05
CA GLU A 133 -7.19 29.47 13.32
C GLU A 133 -7.09 28.01 12.87
N LEU A 134 -6.55 27.76 11.67
CA LEU A 134 -6.35 26.42 11.12
C LEU A 134 -5.38 25.61 12.00
N LEU A 135 -4.20 26.16 12.30
CA LEU A 135 -3.18 25.51 13.11
C LEU A 135 -3.73 25.15 14.50
N ARG A 136 -4.44 26.07 15.15
CA ARG A 136 -5.06 25.84 16.45
C ARG A 136 -6.11 24.72 16.39
N SER A 137 -6.98 24.76 15.38
CA SER A 137 -8.09 23.82 15.24
C SER A 137 -7.61 22.40 14.91
N VAL A 138 -6.63 22.26 14.02
CA VAL A 138 -6.01 20.96 13.71
C VAL A 138 -5.21 20.43 14.89
N ARG A 139 -4.48 21.28 15.62
CA ARG A 139 -3.79 20.85 16.84
C ARG A 139 -4.76 20.28 17.87
N GLU A 140 -5.94 20.87 18.01
CA GLU A 140 -7.00 20.33 18.86
C GLU A 140 -7.56 19.00 18.33
N ALA A 141 -7.83 18.89 17.03
CA ALA A 141 -8.38 17.68 16.41
C ALA A 141 -7.42 16.48 16.41
N THR A 142 -6.12 16.72 16.32
CA THR A 142 -5.08 15.68 16.24
C THR A 142 -4.68 15.08 17.61
N GLY A 143 -5.18 15.66 18.71
CA GLY A 143 -5.01 15.11 20.06
C GLY A 143 -3.54 14.97 20.46
N ASP A 144 -3.09 13.73 20.66
CA ASP A 144 -1.75 13.43 21.14
C ASP A 144 -0.74 13.08 20.03
N LYS A 145 -1.19 13.00 18.77
CA LYS A 145 -0.36 12.80 17.58
C LYS A 145 0.46 14.06 17.28
N PHE A 146 1.58 13.95 16.59
CA PHE A 146 2.38 15.15 16.29
C PHE A 146 1.80 15.93 15.11
N VAL A 147 2.02 17.24 15.15
CA VAL A 147 1.72 18.17 14.05
C VAL A 147 3.03 18.80 13.61
N GLY A 148 3.33 18.79 12.31
CA GLY A 148 4.52 19.43 11.76
C GLY A 148 4.17 20.51 10.74
N TYR A 149 5.19 21.22 10.27
CA TYR A 149 5.09 22.04 9.06
C TYR A 149 6.30 21.84 8.15
N THR A 150 6.11 22.04 6.85
CA THR A 150 7.13 22.14 5.83
C THR A 150 6.95 23.45 5.06
N SER A 151 8.06 24.08 4.69
CA SER A 151 8.12 25.34 3.94
C SER A 151 9.54 25.53 3.39
N PHE A 152 9.83 26.71 2.83
CA PHE A 152 11.10 27.07 2.22
C PHE A 152 12.33 26.69 3.07
N GLY A 153 13.35 26.11 2.44
CA GLY A 153 14.51 25.57 3.13
C GLY A 153 15.36 26.59 3.88
N ASN A 154 15.54 27.80 3.32
CA ASN A 154 16.29 28.86 3.98
C ASN A 154 15.36 30.03 4.33
N PRO A 155 15.01 30.18 5.62
CA PRO A 155 14.00 31.14 6.03
C PRO A 155 14.53 32.58 6.00
N ALA A 156 15.85 32.79 5.86
CA ALA A 156 16.45 34.12 5.71
C ALA A 156 16.01 34.82 4.41
N PHE A 157 15.63 34.06 3.37
CA PHE A 157 15.10 34.58 2.10
C PHE A 157 13.56 34.73 2.11
N HIS A 158 12.89 34.24 3.15
CA HIS A 158 11.42 34.20 3.25
C HIS A 158 10.98 34.72 4.62
N ARG A 159 11.46 35.90 5.02
CA ARG A 159 11.24 36.48 6.36
C ARG A 159 9.78 36.84 6.63
N GLU A 160 8.98 36.97 5.57
CA GLU A 160 7.56 37.30 5.63
C GLU A 160 6.68 36.12 6.04
N VAL A 161 7.17 34.89 5.86
CA VAL A 161 6.48 33.68 6.34
C VAL A 161 6.37 33.78 7.87
N PRO A 162 5.20 33.48 8.47
CA PRO A 162 4.98 33.61 9.90
C PRO A 162 5.61 32.45 10.68
N TRP A 163 6.94 32.32 10.63
CA TRP A 163 7.73 31.23 11.24
C TRP A 163 7.44 31.01 12.72
N ARG A 164 7.27 32.09 13.49
CA ARG A 164 6.95 32.00 14.92
C ARG A 164 5.55 31.45 15.19
N LEU A 165 4.59 31.73 14.32
CA LEU A 165 3.23 31.18 14.43
C LEU A 165 3.26 29.67 14.14
N LEU A 166 3.97 29.25 13.09
CA LEU A 166 4.21 27.82 12.81
C LEU A 166 4.93 27.14 13.99
N ASP A 167 5.98 27.77 14.52
CA ASP A 167 6.70 27.30 15.70
C ASP A 167 5.89 27.42 17.01
N GLU A 168 4.71 28.03 17.03
CA GLU A 168 3.87 28.02 18.23
C GLU A 168 2.95 26.79 18.26
N HIS A 169 2.52 26.33 17.08
CA HIS A 169 1.49 25.30 16.95
C HIS A 169 1.98 23.95 16.44
N CYS A 170 3.11 23.90 15.73
CA CYS A 170 3.66 22.67 15.17
C CYS A 170 4.85 22.18 15.99
N ASP A 171 4.86 20.89 16.29
CA ASP A 171 5.87 20.21 17.10
C ASP A 171 7.23 20.10 16.40
N ILE A 172 7.26 19.94 15.08
CA ILE A 172 8.48 19.68 14.28
C ILE A 172 8.45 20.50 12.99
N ALA A 173 9.62 21.03 12.59
CA ALA A 173 9.84 21.73 11.34
C ALA A 173 10.54 20.83 10.31
N PHE A 174 10.03 20.81 9.08
CA PHE A 174 10.56 20.02 7.97
C PHE A 174 10.95 20.93 6.80
N PRO A 175 12.06 21.69 6.88
CA PRO A 175 12.41 22.62 5.81
C PRO A 175 12.74 21.91 4.51
N GLN A 176 12.24 22.44 3.40
CA GLN A 176 12.47 21.96 2.05
C GLN A 176 13.85 22.39 1.54
N VAL A 177 14.89 21.61 1.85
CA VAL A 177 16.27 21.90 1.47
C VAL A 177 16.56 21.30 0.09
N TYR A 178 15.85 21.80 -0.92
CA TYR A 178 15.85 21.32 -2.30
C TYR A 178 16.61 22.27 -3.23
N PHE A 179 17.78 22.79 -2.84
CA PHE A 179 18.40 23.96 -3.50
C PHE A 179 18.55 23.88 -5.04
N GLU A 180 18.44 22.69 -5.64
CA GLU A 180 18.36 22.48 -7.09
C GLU A 180 17.12 23.11 -7.77
N LYS A 181 15.99 23.32 -7.06
CA LYS A 181 14.73 23.86 -7.64
C LYS A 181 14.78 25.38 -7.90
N TRP A 182 15.66 26.11 -7.21
CA TRP A 182 15.69 27.59 -7.25
C TRP A 182 16.96 28.18 -7.86
N THR A 183 18.11 27.51 -7.75
CA THR A 183 19.36 27.97 -8.36
C THR A 183 19.64 27.33 -9.73
N PHE A 184 18.84 26.32 -10.13
CA PHE A 184 19.15 25.41 -11.25
C PHE A 184 20.57 24.81 -11.17
N GLY A 185 21.20 24.82 -9.99
CA GLY A 185 22.55 24.35 -9.71
C GLY A 185 22.56 23.25 -8.66
N ALA A 186 23.67 22.51 -8.56
CA ALA A 186 23.81 21.46 -7.55
C ALA A 186 23.80 22.07 -6.13
N SER A 187 22.98 21.51 -5.24
CA SER A 187 23.03 21.89 -3.81
C SER A 187 24.36 21.48 -3.22
N ASP A 188 25.16 22.43 -2.74
CA ASP A 188 26.41 22.15 -2.06
C ASP A 188 26.27 22.17 -0.53
N ASP A 189 27.25 21.62 0.17
CA ASP A 189 27.24 21.53 1.62
C ASP A 189 27.17 22.92 2.29
N ALA A 190 27.68 23.98 1.66
CA ALA A 190 27.69 25.33 2.23
C ALA A 190 26.28 25.94 2.23
N GLU A 191 25.51 25.75 1.16
CA GLU A 191 24.10 26.17 1.08
C GLU A 191 23.24 25.44 2.12
N VAL A 192 23.46 24.14 2.30
CA VAL A 192 22.79 23.35 3.36
C VAL A 192 23.12 23.90 4.74
N GLN A 193 24.40 24.15 5.03
CA GLN A 193 24.78 24.74 6.32
C GLN A 193 24.18 26.13 6.53
N ALA A 194 24.15 26.97 5.50
CA ALA A 194 23.55 28.30 5.57
C ALA A 194 22.04 28.24 5.85
N ALA A 195 21.32 27.31 5.23
CA ALA A 195 19.89 27.09 5.49
C ALA A 195 19.64 26.68 6.94
N LEU A 196 20.39 25.69 7.42
CA LEU A 196 20.25 25.19 8.79
C LEU A 196 20.66 26.24 9.82
N GLN A 197 21.69 27.04 9.53
CA GLN A 197 22.10 28.14 10.39
C GLN A 197 21.02 29.23 10.43
N ALA A 198 20.41 29.58 9.30
CA ALA A 198 19.31 30.54 9.27
C ALA A 198 18.10 30.10 10.10
N HIS A 199 17.79 28.80 10.14
CA HIS A 199 16.77 28.26 11.06
C HIS A 199 17.17 28.44 12.54
N ARG A 200 18.44 28.23 12.89
CA ARG A 200 18.95 28.44 14.26
C ARG A 200 18.92 29.91 14.66
N ASP A 201 19.28 30.80 13.76
CA ASP A 201 19.32 32.25 13.98
C ASP A 201 17.91 32.85 14.22
N MET A 202 16.85 32.14 13.83
CA MET A 202 15.47 32.53 14.12
C MET A 202 15.02 32.21 15.55
N GLU A 203 15.82 31.48 16.33
CA GLU A 203 15.53 31.08 17.72
C GLU A 203 14.20 30.31 17.85
N LEU A 204 13.84 29.53 16.82
CA LEU A 204 12.65 28.66 16.84
C LEU A 204 12.89 27.44 17.74
N ARG A 205 11.82 26.95 18.38
CA ARG A 205 11.92 25.87 19.39
C ARG A 205 11.73 24.48 18.82
N SER A 206 11.03 24.34 17.69
CA SER A 206 10.79 23.05 17.05
C SER A 206 12.10 22.42 16.58
N PRO A 207 12.30 21.11 16.79
CA PRO A 207 13.34 20.37 16.11
C PRO A 207 13.20 20.51 14.60
N VAL A 208 14.34 20.58 13.92
CA VAL A 208 14.43 20.72 12.46
C VAL A 208 14.84 19.37 11.88
N LEU A 209 13.97 18.80 11.05
CA LEU A 209 14.17 17.54 10.32
C LEU A 209 14.12 17.84 8.81
N PRO A 210 15.25 18.18 8.18
CA PRO A 210 15.24 18.64 6.79
C PRO A 210 14.68 17.61 5.82
N ILE A 211 14.10 18.10 4.74
CA ILE A 211 13.76 17.30 3.57
C ILE A 211 14.80 17.57 2.50
N TRP A 212 15.51 16.54 2.06
CA TRP A 212 16.49 16.61 1.00
C TRP A 212 15.83 16.36 -0.35
N GLY A 213 16.21 17.16 -1.35
CA GLY A 213 15.74 16.97 -2.71
C GLY A 213 16.31 15.67 -3.29
N SER A 214 15.45 14.88 -3.90
CA SER A 214 15.81 13.57 -4.46
C SER A 214 15.06 13.25 -5.74
N GLU A 215 14.86 14.25 -6.61
CA GLU A 215 15.14 14.18 -8.07
C GLU A 215 14.08 14.70 -9.10
N GLU A 216 14.56 14.72 -10.36
CA GLU A 216 14.05 14.99 -11.73
C GLU A 216 14.18 16.42 -12.28
N ASP A 217 13.85 17.44 -11.49
CA ASP A 217 13.81 18.82 -11.99
C ASP A 217 15.19 19.50 -12.06
N ALA A 218 16.19 18.85 -11.44
CA ALA A 218 17.58 19.26 -11.47
C ALA A 218 18.27 18.71 -12.71
N ALA A 219 19.07 19.55 -13.37
CA ALA A 219 19.88 19.10 -14.51
C ALA A 219 20.85 17.95 -14.12
N GLN A 220 21.31 17.94 -12.87
CA GLN A 220 22.23 16.95 -12.29
C GLN A 220 21.82 16.62 -10.85
N PRO A 221 21.03 15.56 -10.63
CA PRO A 221 20.63 15.21 -9.28
C PRO A 221 21.80 14.75 -8.41
N ALA A 222 21.68 14.94 -7.10
CA ALA A 222 22.67 14.48 -6.14
C ALA A 222 22.88 12.96 -6.19
N PRO A 223 24.14 12.46 -6.15
CA PRO A 223 24.40 11.03 -6.10
C PRO A 223 24.00 10.43 -4.74
N ALA A 224 23.69 9.14 -4.70
CA ALA A 224 23.27 8.42 -3.50
C ALA A 224 24.25 8.57 -2.33
N ALA A 225 25.56 8.58 -2.61
CA ALA A 225 26.58 8.82 -1.59
C ALA A 225 26.42 10.17 -0.88
N ARG A 226 26.03 11.22 -1.61
CA ARG A 226 25.79 12.55 -1.05
C ARG A 226 24.48 12.58 -0.24
N LEU A 227 23.41 12.02 -0.78
CA LEU A 227 22.12 11.93 -0.09
C LEU A 227 22.22 11.10 1.20
N GLN A 228 22.92 9.96 1.16
CA GLN A 228 23.18 9.14 2.36
C GLN A 228 24.00 9.90 3.40
N SER A 229 24.99 10.69 2.97
CA SER A 229 25.76 11.54 3.87
C SER A 229 24.86 12.56 4.60
N TYR A 230 23.85 13.13 3.93
CA TYR A 230 22.88 13.99 4.60
C TYR A 230 21.99 13.22 5.58
N LEU A 231 21.42 12.09 5.16
CA LEU A 231 20.63 11.22 6.05
C LEU A 231 21.40 10.82 7.31
N THR A 232 22.68 10.48 7.17
CA THR A 232 23.57 10.09 8.26
C THR A 232 23.89 11.27 9.20
N ARG A 233 24.19 12.45 8.64
CA ARG A 233 24.50 13.67 9.41
C ARG A 233 23.29 14.24 10.14
N PHE A 234 22.08 13.98 9.63
CA PHE A 234 20.83 14.52 10.13
C PHE A 234 19.81 13.40 10.39
N PRO A 235 19.92 12.68 11.53
CA PRO A 235 18.94 11.66 11.90
C PRO A 235 17.50 12.22 11.91
N GLY A 236 16.55 11.44 11.39
CA GLY A 236 15.15 11.84 11.23
C GLY A 236 14.86 12.78 10.05
N SER A 237 15.89 13.20 9.30
CA SER A 237 15.69 13.86 8.01
C SER A 237 15.11 12.90 6.96
N SER A 238 14.66 13.46 5.85
CA SER A 238 13.84 12.72 4.88
C SER A 238 14.18 13.08 3.44
N ILE A 239 13.69 12.27 2.52
CA ILE A 239 13.95 12.33 1.09
C ILE A 239 12.67 12.73 0.37
N PHE A 240 12.72 13.81 -0.41
CA PHE A 240 11.57 14.29 -1.18
C PHE A 240 11.34 13.40 -2.40
N ARG A 241 10.49 12.39 -2.21
CA ARG A 241 10.13 11.33 -3.16
C ARG A 241 11.30 10.50 -3.68
N VAL A 242 10.93 9.38 -4.24
CA VAL A 242 11.83 8.46 -4.92
C VAL A 242 11.46 8.45 -6.40
N PRO A 243 12.43 8.32 -7.32
CA PRO A 243 12.18 8.39 -8.75
C PRO A 243 11.33 7.19 -9.21
N ASN A 244 10.50 7.42 -10.22
CA ASN A 244 9.85 6.35 -10.97
C ASN A 244 10.82 5.71 -11.98
N VAL A 245 10.40 4.60 -12.58
CA VAL A 245 11.17 3.95 -13.66
C VAL A 245 11.44 4.96 -14.79
N GLY A 246 12.71 5.07 -15.20
CA GLY A 246 13.16 5.99 -16.25
C GLY A 246 13.32 7.45 -15.80
N GLN A 247 13.00 7.79 -14.55
CA GLN A 247 13.31 9.11 -13.99
C GLN A 247 14.73 9.11 -13.45
N LYS A 248 15.40 10.28 -13.53
CA LYS A 248 16.78 10.42 -13.08
C LYS A 248 16.89 10.27 -11.57
N GLY A 249 17.98 9.62 -11.16
CA GLY A 249 18.60 9.69 -9.85
C GLY A 249 18.46 8.44 -8.98
N GLU A 250 18.96 8.52 -7.74
CA GLU A 250 19.48 7.40 -6.97
C GLU A 250 18.84 7.22 -5.59
N ALA A 251 17.69 7.83 -5.29
CA ALA A 251 17.04 7.72 -3.97
C ALA A 251 16.67 6.28 -3.54
N TRP A 252 16.55 5.36 -4.51
CA TRP A 252 16.37 3.90 -4.26
C TRP A 252 17.66 3.16 -3.87
N SER A 253 18.81 3.83 -4.00
CA SER A 253 20.13 3.31 -3.63
C SER A 253 20.55 3.80 -2.23
N LEU A 254 19.62 4.33 -1.44
CA LEU A 254 19.86 4.78 -0.07
C LEU A 254 19.52 3.68 0.94
N ASP A 255 20.15 3.75 2.10
CA ASP A 255 19.84 2.96 3.28
C ASP A 255 19.20 3.86 4.35
N TYR A 256 17.89 3.73 4.51
CA TYR A 256 17.10 4.51 5.46
C TYR A 256 17.17 3.94 6.89
N ALA A 257 17.82 2.79 7.09
CA ALA A 257 18.11 2.24 8.41
C ALA A 257 19.37 2.88 9.04
N GLY A 258 20.05 3.78 8.32
CA GLY A 258 21.19 4.54 8.85
C GLY A 258 22.58 3.96 8.53
N GLY A 259 22.69 3.08 7.53
CA GLY A 259 23.95 2.53 7.06
C GLY A 259 24.58 3.26 5.87
N SER A 260 25.36 2.53 5.08
CA SER A 260 26.02 3.03 3.85
C SER A 260 25.08 2.95 2.64
N PRO A 261 25.30 3.74 1.57
CA PRO A 261 24.47 3.66 0.38
C PRO A 261 24.47 2.22 -0.19
N LEU A 262 23.32 1.80 -0.68
CA LEU A 262 23.17 0.54 -1.40
C LEU A 262 23.76 0.68 -2.83
N PRO A 263 24.10 -0.46 -3.48
CA PRO A 263 24.50 -0.44 -4.89
C PRO A 263 23.44 0.23 -5.78
N HIS A 264 23.90 0.97 -6.79
CA HIS A 264 23.05 1.69 -7.74
C HIS A 264 21.99 0.78 -8.38
N PHE A 265 20.75 1.23 -8.39
CA PHE A 265 19.62 0.51 -8.98
C PHE A 265 19.61 0.69 -10.51
N PRO A 266 19.46 -0.37 -11.33
CA PRO A 266 19.51 -0.23 -12.78
C PRO A 266 18.45 0.76 -13.31
N GLU A 267 18.89 1.73 -14.12
CA GLU A 267 18.05 2.78 -14.71
C GLU A 267 17.04 2.26 -15.73
N ASP A 268 17.27 1.07 -16.29
CA ASP A 268 16.46 0.45 -17.36
C ASP A 268 15.11 -0.11 -16.87
N GLY A 269 14.77 0.09 -15.59
CA GLY A 269 13.53 -0.42 -15.04
C GLY A 269 13.49 -1.94 -14.96
N THR A 270 14.63 -2.63 -15.15
CA THR A 270 14.76 -3.98 -14.64
C THR A 270 14.62 -3.86 -13.12
N THR A 271 13.42 -4.21 -12.66
CA THR A 271 13.21 -4.67 -11.29
C THR A 271 14.45 -5.47 -10.90
N PHE A 272 15.12 -5.12 -9.80
CA PHE A 272 15.93 -6.11 -9.09
C PHE A 272 15.16 -7.42 -9.16
N ASP A 273 15.73 -8.41 -9.84
CA ASP A 273 15.04 -9.65 -10.14
C ASP A 273 15.34 -10.66 -9.02
N PRO A 274 14.47 -10.80 -8.01
CA PRO A 274 14.58 -11.90 -7.05
C PRO A 274 14.43 -13.28 -7.72
N ALA A 275 14.04 -13.36 -9.00
CA ALA A 275 14.04 -14.58 -9.82
C ALA A 275 15.39 -14.88 -10.49
N ALA A 276 16.38 -13.99 -10.46
CA ALA A 276 17.74 -14.31 -10.90
C ALA A 276 18.44 -15.32 -9.96
N LEU A 277 17.93 -15.49 -8.73
CA LEU A 277 18.29 -16.60 -7.86
C LEU A 277 17.41 -17.82 -8.17
N VAL A 278 17.76 -18.54 -9.23
CA VAL A 278 17.10 -19.81 -9.57
C VAL A 278 17.49 -20.86 -8.52
N LEU A 279 16.59 -21.13 -7.58
CA LEU A 279 16.75 -22.25 -6.67
C LEU A 279 16.54 -23.57 -7.43
N PRO A 280 17.45 -24.55 -7.31
CA PRO A 280 17.28 -25.86 -7.94
C PRO A 280 16.07 -26.59 -7.33
N ARG A 281 15.72 -27.74 -7.91
CA ARG A 281 14.64 -28.58 -7.38
C ARG A 281 14.89 -28.92 -5.90
N PHE A 282 13.82 -28.91 -5.11
CA PHE A 282 13.86 -29.36 -3.74
C PHE A 282 14.33 -30.82 -3.68
N THR A 283 15.32 -31.10 -2.84
CA THR A 283 15.96 -32.43 -2.73
C THR A 283 16.06 -32.92 -1.29
N GLU A 284 16.16 -32.02 -0.31
CA GLU A 284 16.28 -32.37 1.11
C GLU A 284 15.80 -31.20 2.00
N GLU A 285 15.32 -31.52 3.21
CA GLU A 285 15.02 -30.52 4.23
C GLU A 285 16.31 -29.95 4.83
N LEU A 286 16.38 -28.62 4.95
CA LEU A 286 17.47 -27.90 5.62
C LEU A 286 17.00 -27.36 6.97
N ARG A 287 17.79 -27.60 8.02
CA ARG A 287 17.52 -27.11 9.38
C ARG A 287 18.83 -26.95 10.15
N ARG A 288 18.77 -26.24 11.27
CA ARG A 288 19.92 -26.04 12.16
C ARG A 288 20.55 -27.37 12.59
N GLY A 289 21.86 -27.46 12.46
CA GLY A 289 22.63 -28.67 12.76
C GLY A 289 24.10 -28.54 12.36
N PRO A 290 24.92 -29.57 12.61
CA PRO A 290 26.33 -29.57 12.22
C PRO A 290 26.51 -29.39 10.71
N LYS A 291 27.64 -28.80 10.32
CA LYS A 291 27.98 -28.53 8.91
C LYS A 291 27.99 -29.84 8.11
N GLY A 292 27.12 -29.92 7.12
CA GLY A 292 26.96 -31.11 6.27
C GLY A 292 28.01 -31.20 5.16
N PRO A 293 27.86 -32.17 4.24
CA PRO A 293 28.74 -32.29 3.08
C PRO A 293 28.67 -31.03 2.19
N PRO A 294 29.67 -30.78 1.31
CA PRO A 294 29.74 -29.58 0.47
C PRO A 294 28.47 -29.24 -0.31
N SER A 295 27.74 -30.26 -0.79
CA SER A 295 26.45 -30.08 -1.49
C SER A 295 25.36 -29.48 -0.61
N ARG A 296 25.33 -29.82 0.68
CA ARG A 296 24.41 -29.24 1.67
C ARG A 296 24.81 -27.82 2.03
N VAL A 297 26.12 -27.55 2.17
CA VAL A 297 26.67 -26.20 2.42
C VAL A 297 26.25 -25.23 1.31
N GLU A 298 26.38 -25.62 0.04
CA GLU A 298 25.95 -24.77 -1.08
C GLU A 298 24.44 -24.55 -1.12
N ARG A 299 23.63 -25.55 -0.72
CA ARG A 299 22.18 -25.38 -0.57
C ARG A 299 21.80 -24.42 0.55
N VAL A 300 22.51 -24.44 1.68
CA VAL A 300 22.29 -23.47 2.76
C VAL A 300 22.63 -22.06 2.29
N LYS A 301 23.72 -21.86 1.54
CA LYS A 301 24.06 -20.55 0.95
C LYS A 301 22.97 -20.05 0.00
N LEU A 302 22.36 -20.95 -0.78
CA LEU A 302 21.23 -20.59 -1.65
C LEU A 302 20.01 -20.13 -0.84
N VAL A 303 19.69 -20.79 0.27
CA VAL A 303 18.63 -20.35 1.19
C VAL A 303 18.98 -19.01 1.84
N GLN A 304 20.21 -18.83 2.34
CA GLN A 304 20.67 -17.57 2.93
C GLN A 304 20.56 -16.43 1.90
N ARG A 305 21.02 -16.64 0.65
CA ARG A 305 20.84 -15.68 -0.44
C ARG A 305 19.35 -15.41 -0.73
N ALA A 306 18.51 -16.45 -0.76
CA ALA A 306 17.08 -16.30 -1.05
C ALA A 306 16.32 -15.53 0.04
N LEU A 307 16.70 -15.74 1.30
CA LEU A 307 16.17 -15.03 2.47
C LEU A 307 16.64 -13.57 2.47
N ALA A 308 17.93 -13.34 2.30
CA ALA A 308 18.50 -11.98 2.22
C ALA A 308 17.88 -11.20 1.05
N ALA A 309 17.72 -11.83 -0.11
CA ALA A 309 17.05 -11.24 -1.28
C ALA A 309 15.57 -10.93 -1.03
N ARG A 310 14.94 -11.56 -0.04
CA ARG A 310 13.55 -11.35 0.38
C ARG A 310 13.43 -10.52 1.66
N GLY A 311 14.51 -9.89 2.11
CA GLY A 311 14.51 -8.99 3.27
C GLY A 311 14.58 -9.70 4.63
N PHE A 312 14.89 -10.99 4.66
CA PHE A 312 15.09 -11.75 5.90
C PHE A 312 16.59 -11.96 6.13
N ASP A 313 17.19 -11.16 7.02
CA ASP A 313 18.61 -11.27 7.35
C ASP A 313 18.94 -12.64 7.98
N PRO A 314 19.68 -13.53 7.28
CA PRO A 314 20.04 -14.85 7.75
C PRO A 314 21.41 -14.90 8.44
N GLY A 315 22.05 -13.74 8.64
CA GLY A 315 23.47 -13.64 8.99
C GLY A 315 24.40 -13.83 7.77
N PRO A 316 25.69 -14.13 8.00
CA PRO A 316 26.65 -14.36 6.92
C PRO A 316 26.22 -15.47 5.95
N ILE A 317 26.51 -15.29 4.65
CA ILE A 317 26.25 -16.31 3.61
C ILE A 317 27.42 -17.31 3.57
N ASP A 318 27.57 -18.07 4.65
CA ASP A 318 28.68 -18.99 4.90
C ASP A 318 28.33 -20.47 4.64
N GLY A 319 27.05 -20.77 4.41
CA GLY A 319 26.52 -22.11 4.24
C GLY A 319 26.36 -22.89 5.55
N GLU A 320 26.42 -22.21 6.69
CA GLU A 320 26.10 -22.75 8.00
C GLU A 320 24.67 -22.38 8.38
N PHE A 321 23.84 -23.40 8.61
CA PHE A 321 22.47 -23.17 9.05
C PHE A 321 22.48 -22.89 10.56
N GLY A 322 22.98 -21.71 10.94
CA GLY A 322 23.12 -21.25 12.32
C GLY A 322 21.83 -20.68 12.92
N GLN A 323 21.95 -20.08 14.11
CA GLN A 323 20.83 -19.48 14.83
C GLN A 323 20.18 -18.31 14.05
N ASP A 324 20.98 -17.50 13.37
CA ASP A 324 20.48 -16.35 12.59
C ASP A 324 19.72 -16.81 11.35
N THR A 325 20.22 -17.82 10.65
CA THR A 325 19.54 -18.44 9.50
C THR A 325 18.23 -19.10 9.93
N GLU A 326 18.20 -19.82 11.06
CA GLU A 326 16.95 -20.39 11.60
C GLU A 326 15.94 -19.30 11.97
N SER A 327 16.38 -18.24 12.64
CA SER A 327 15.55 -17.09 13.00
C SER A 327 14.99 -16.37 11.76
N ALA A 328 15.78 -16.25 10.69
CA ALA A 328 15.35 -15.70 9.41
C ALA A 328 14.31 -16.58 8.72
N VAL A 329 14.50 -17.91 8.72
CA VAL A 329 13.53 -18.87 8.18
C VAL A 329 12.21 -18.81 8.94
N ARG A 330 12.22 -18.72 10.29
CA ARG A 330 10.98 -18.58 11.07
C ARG A 330 10.25 -17.29 10.72
N ARG A 331 10.95 -16.15 10.64
CA ARG A 331 10.37 -14.87 10.22
C ARG A 331 9.79 -14.94 8.81
N PHE A 332 10.52 -15.54 7.88
CA PHE A 332 10.08 -15.78 6.51
C PHE A 332 8.81 -16.65 6.47
N GLN A 333 8.77 -17.72 7.25
CA GLN A 333 7.62 -18.61 7.35
C GLN A 333 6.40 -17.89 7.92
N ILE A 334 6.56 -17.05 8.96
CA ILE A 334 5.47 -16.23 9.52
C ILE A 334 4.89 -15.32 8.45
N VAL A 335 5.74 -14.55 7.75
CA VAL A 335 5.30 -13.59 6.72
C VAL A 335 4.64 -14.30 5.53
N ASN A 336 5.05 -15.53 5.21
CA ASN A 336 4.51 -16.31 4.10
C ASN A 336 3.39 -17.30 4.53
N ALA A 337 2.82 -17.14 5.73
CA ALA A 337 1.75 -17.98 6.27
C ALA A 337 2.07 -19.50 6.23
N LEU A 338 3.33 -19.84 6.48
CA LEU A 338 3.84 -21.20 6.67
C LEU A 338 3.99 -21.51 8.16
N THR A 339 4.09 -22.80 8.50
CA THR A 339 4.42 -23.23 9.87
C THR A 339 5.82 -22.71 10.23
N PRO A 340 5.99 -21.91 11.30
CA PRO A 340 7.27 -21.26 11.62
C PRO A 340 8.20 -22.19 12.41
N ASP A 341 8.49 -23.36 11.85
CA ASP A 341 9.29 -24.43 12.47
C ASP A 341 10.81 -24.20 12.36
N GLY A 342 11.24 -23.20 11.58
CA GLY A 342 12.66 -22.87 11.35
C GLY A 342 13.36 -23.82 10.38
N ALA A 343 12.61 -24.72 9.73
CA ALA A 343 13.12 -25.66 8.74
C ALA A 343 12.70 -25.25 7.32
N VAL A 344 13.60 -25.43 6.37
CA VAL A 344 13.32 -25.25 4.94
C VAL A 344 12.89 -26.59 4.35
N GLY A 345 11.62 -26.93 4.53
CA GLY A 345 10.95 -28.04 3.84
C GLY A 345 10.35 -27.64 2.48
N PRO A 346 9.61 -28.55 1.79
CA PRO A 346 9.09 -28.32 0.43
C PRO A 346 8.31 -27.01 0.26
N LYS A 347 7.45 -26.66 1.22
CA LYS A 347 6.62 -25.43 1.18
C LYS A 347 7.47 -24.17 1.35
N THR A 348 8.43 -24.19 2.29
CA THR A 348 9.38 -23.09 2.49
C THR A 348 10.27 -22.92 1.28
N TRP A 349 10.72 -24.03 0.66
CA TRP A 349 11.55 -24.00 -0.55
C TRP A 349 10.82 -23.39 -1.75
N VAL A 350 9.55 -23.73 -1.95
CA VAL A 350 8.72 -23.12 -3.00
C VAL A 350 8.48 -21.64 -2.73
N ALA A 351 8.20 -21.25 -1.49
CA ALA A 351 8.02 -19.86 -1.13
C ALA A 351 9.31 -19.04 -1.35
N LEU A 352 10.49 -19.66 -1.21
CA LEU A 352 11.78 -19.05 -1.54
C LEU A 352 12.07 -19.00 -3.06
N GLY A 353 11.13 -19.44 -3.91
CA GLY A 353 11.26 -19.40 -5.37
C GLY A 353 11.81 -20.68 -6.01
N GLY A 354 11.91 -21.78 -5.25
CA GLY A 354 12.33 -23.08 -5.77
C GLY A 354 11.19 -23.91 -6.35
N THR A 355 11.54 -24.99 -7.06
CA THR A 355 10.57 -25.91 -7.67
C THR A 355 10.55 -27.26 -6.94
N LEU A 356 9.38 -27.91 -6.92
CA LEU A 356 9.26 -29.29 -6.45
C LEU A 356 9.51 -30.27 -7.61
N PRO A 357 9.91 -31.51 -7.33
CA PRO A 357 9.79 -32.58 -8.31
C PRO A 357 8.31 -32.70 -8.77
N PRO A 358 8.04 -33.06 -10.04
CA PRO A 358 6.67 -33.24 -10.51
C PRO A 358 5.94 -34.29 -9.66
N THR A 359 4.87 -33.88 -8.99
CA THR A 359 3.98 -34.78 -8.25
C THR A 359 2.87 -35.28 -9.16
N SER A 360 2.96 -36.54 -9.59
CA SER A 360 1.82 -37.32 -10.05
C SER A 360 0.91 -37.70 -8.87
N ASN A 361 -0.41 -37.56 -9.06
CA ASN A 361 -1.57 -38.08 -8.29
C ASN A 361 -2.15 -37.25 -7.12
N VAL A 362 -3.32 -36.65 -7.38
CA VAL A 362 -4.46 -36.56 -6.42
C VAL A 362 -5.74 -37.04 -7.14
N PRO A 363 -6.62 -37.86 -6.53
CA PRO A 363 -7.73 -38.54 -7.21
C PRO A 363 -8.95 -37.63 -7.51
N PRO A 364 -9.68 -37.87 -8.62
CA PRO A 364 -10.91 -37.17 -8.97
C PRO A 364 -12.14 -37.92 -8.43
N ASP A 365 -13.01 -37.31 -7.62
CA ASP A 365 -14.45 -37.62 -7.71
C ASP A 365 -15.40 -36.68 -6.95
N PHE A 366 -15.01 -36.08 -5.81
CA PHE A 366 -15.95 -35.20 -5.07
C PHE A 366 -15.95 -33.73 -5.54
N ALA A 367 -14.79 -33.18 -5.92
CA ALA A 367 -14.66 -31.78 -6.33
C ALA A 367 -15.24 -31.47 -7.73
N SER A 368 -15.60 -32.47 -8.54
CA SER A 368 -16.24 -32.25 -9.85
C SER A 368 -17.76 -32.08 -9.74
N ALA A 369 -18.43 -32.85 -8.89
CA ALA A 369 -19.89 -32.84 -8.76
C ALA A 369 -20.45 -31.55 -8.15
N SER A 370 -19.80 -31.00 -7.12
CA SER A 370 -20.23 -29.74 -6.47
C SER A 370 -20.01 -28.51 -7.35
N ARG A 371 -18.97 -28.52 -8.19
CA ARG A 371 -18.71 -27.45 -9.17
C ARG A 371 -19.70 -27.49 -10.33
N GLU A 372 -20.04 -28.69 -10.82
CA GLU A 372 -21.09 -28.84 -11.83
C GLU A 372 -22.44 -28.33 -11.29
N ARG A 373 -22.79 -28.66 -10.04
CA ARG A 373 -24.01 -28.16 -9.39
C ARG A 373 -24.04 -26.63 -9.31
N LEU A 374 -22.93 -25.99 -8.95
CA LEU A 374 -22.82 -24.54 -8.93
C LEU A 374 -23.06 -23.94 -10.32
N ALA A 375 -22.42 -24.48 -11.36
CA ALA A 375 -22.63 -24.03 -12.73
C ALA A 375 -24.10 -24.17 -13.16
N SER A 376 -24.74 -25.31 -12.86
CA SER A 376 -26.16 -25.55 -13.19
C SER A 376 -27.10 -24.56 -12.48
N ILE A 377 -26.88 -24.30 -11.19
CA ILE A 377 -27.69 -23.35 -10.41
C ILE A 377 -27.51 -21.93 -10.96
N ALA A 378 -26.26 -21.52 -11.20
CA ALA A 378 -25.98 -20.20 -11.72
C ALA A 378 -26.56 -20.00 -13.13
N ASP A 379 -26.52 -21.01 -14.01
CA ASP A 379 -27.14 -20.97 -15.33
C ASP A 379 -28.67 -20.80 -15.22
N ALA A 380 -29.32 -21.59 -14.36
CA ALA A 380 -30.77 -21.48 -14.14
C ALA A 380 -31.17 -20.09 -13.61
N GLU A 381 -30.42 -19.55 -12.65
CA GLU A 381 -30.67 -18.21 -12.08
C GLU A 381 -30.37 -17.07 -13.07
N ALA A 382 -29.37 -17.25 -13.94
CA ALA A 382 -29.05 -16.33 -15.02
C ALA A 382 -30.15 -16.26 -16.08
N GLN A 383 -30.85 -17.36 -16.36
CA GLN A 383 -31.94 -17.43 -17.33
C GLN A 383 -33.23 -16.74 -16.86
N LEU A 384 -33.41 -16.57 -15.54
CA LEU A 384 -34.58 -15.88 -14.98
C LEU A 384 -34.66 -14.41 -15.40
N GLY A 385 -33.53 -13.79 -15.73
CA GLY A 385 -33.50 -12.40 -16.16
C GLY A 385 -33.98 -11.41 -15.11
N LEU A 386 -33.76 -11.70 -13.81
CA LEU A 386 -34.28 -10.90 -12.72
C LEU A 386 -33.56 -9.56 -12.66
N MET A 387 -34.33 -8.50 -12.40
CA MET A 387 -33.80 -7.16 -12.17
C MET A 387 -34.06 -6.75 -10.74
N TRP A 388 -33.10 -6.04 -10.15
CA TRP A 388 -33.31 -5.46 -8.83
C TRP A 388 -33.91 -4.07 -8.98
N THR A 389 -35.16 -3.91 -8.55
CA THR A 389 -35.90 -2.63 -8.61
C THR A 389 -36.36 -2.16 -7.24
N GLY A 390 -35.91 -2.83 -6.17
CA GLY A 390 -36.28 -2.55 -4.79
C GLY A 390 -36.45 -3.83 -3.95
N PRO A 391 -36.77 -3.68 -2.65
CA PRO A 391 -36.92 -4.80 -1.71
C PRO A 391 -38.01 -5.82 -2.12
N ASP A 392 -39.01 -5.40 -2.89
CA ASP A 392 -40.09 -6.29 -3.35
C ASP A 392 -39.75 -7.00 -4.66
N SER A 393 -38.61 -6.69 -5.29
CA SER A 393 -38.19 -7.35 -6.53
C SER A 393 -37.76 -8.79 -6.27
N ALA A 394 -38.02 -9.68 -7.23
CA ALA A 394 -37.61 -11.08 -7.12
C ALA A 394 -36.08 -11.26 -6.96
N ALA A 395 -35.28 -10.29 -7.44
CA ALA A 395 -33.83 -10.28 -7.26
C ALA A 395 -33.40 -10.00 -5.80
N GLU A 396 -34.27 -9.46 -4.95
CA GLU A 396 -33.93 -9.20 -3.53
C GLU A 396 -33.55 -10.49 -2.79
N LYS A 397 -33.99 -11.66 -3.25
CA LYS A 397 -33.60 -12.96 -2.69
C LYS A 397 -32.08 -13.16 -2.58
N TYR A 398 -31.29 -12.53 -3.45
CA TYR A 398 -29.83 -12.61 -3.42
C TYR A 398 -29.22 -11.76 -2.30
N LEU A 399 -29.80 -10.60 -2.02
CA LEU A 399 -29.30 -9.64 -1.03
C LEU A 399 -29.88 -9.89 0.37
N GLN A 400 -31.11 -10.40 0.46
CA GLN A 400 -31.86 -10.57 1.69
C GLN A 400 -31.07 -11.27 2.83
N PRO A 401 -30.31 -12.36 2.58
CA PRO A 401 -29.51 -13.00 3.63
C PRO A 401 -28.38 -12.11 4.18
N LEU A 402 -27.91 -11.14 3.39
CA LEU A 402 -26.75 -10.29 3.72
C LEU A 402 -27.18 -8.91 4.26
N ARG A 403 -28.47 -8.54 4.18
CA ARG A 403 -28.98 -7.23 4.62
C ARG A 403 -28.70 -6.91 6.09
N GLU A 404 -28.96 -7.88 6.98
CA GLU A 404 -28.72 -7.69 8.42
C GLU A 404 -27.22 -7.61 8.76
N PRO A 405 -26.36 -8.52 8.25
CA PRO A 405 -24.90 -8.36 8.34
C PRO A 405 -24.40 -7.00 7.81
N MET A 406 -24.91 -6.52 6.67
CA MET A 406 -24.56 -5.20 6.11
C MET A 406 -25.01 -4.06 7.03
N ARG A 407 -26.22 -4.14 7.60
CA ARG A 407 -26.74 -3.13 8.53
C ARG A 407 -25.86 -2.99 9.77
N ARG A 408 -25.41 -4.10 10.36
CA ARG A 408 -24.51 -4.07 11.52
C ARG A 408 -23.16 -3.42 11.25
N LEU A 409 -22.73 -3.42 9.99
CA LEU A 409 -21.49 -2.78 9.54
C LEU A 409 -21.68 -1.30 9.18
N GLY A 410 -22.89 -0.75 9.33
CA GLY A 410 -23.19 0.63 8.91
C GLY A 410 -23.37 0.79 7.39
N HIS A 411 -23.38 -0.30 6.62
CA HIS A 411 -23.60 -0.30 5.17
C HIS A 411 -25.10 -0.18 4.83
N ILE A 412 -25.79 0.85 5.34
CA ILE A 412 -27.25 0.97 5.26
C ILE A 412 -27.66 1.88 4.10
N GLY A 413 -28.50 1.35 3.20
CA GLY A 413 -29.46 2.16 2.45
C GLY A 413 -30.39 1.33 1.56
N ALA A 414 -31.46 1.97 1.09
CA ALA A 414 -32.58 1.37 0.36
C ALA A 414 -32.31 1.20 -1.17
N ALA A 415 -31.06 1.22 -1.59
CA ALA A 415 -30.60 0.98 -2.96
C ALA A 415 -29.49 -0.10 -2.93
N PRO A 416 -28.91 -0.59 -4.05
CA PRO A 416 -27.67 -1.37 -3.99
C PRO A 416 -26.59 -0.41 -3.53
N VAL A 417 -26.43 -0.30 -2.21
CA VAL A 417 -25.61 0.73 -1.59
C VAL A 417 -24.17 0.28 -1.75
N PHE A 418 -23.51 0.98 -2.68
CA PHE A 418 -22.11 0.95 -3.10
C PHE A 418 -21.70 0.00 -4.24
N TYR A 419 -22.36 -1.14 -4.48
CA TYR A 419 -21.95 -2.04 -5.57
C TYR A 419 -23.11 -2.72 -6.27
N ASN A 420 -22.89 -3.00 -7.55
CA ASN A 420 -23.74 -3.85 -8.34
C ASN A 420 -23.88 -5.24 -7.67
N TRP A 421 -25.11 -5.71 -7.35
CA TRP A 421 -25.45 -6.96 -6.62
C TRP A 421 -24.94 -8.31 -7.20
N CYS A 422 -23.90 -8.30 -8.03
CA CYS A 422 -23.24 -9.46 -8.64
C CYS A 422 -22.65 -10.45 -7.62
N ALA A 423 -21.95 -9.97 -6.58
CA ALA A 423 -21.35 -10.84 -5.57
C ALA A 423 -22.40 -11.50 -4.65
N ALA A 424 -23.53 -10.82 -4.41
CA ALA A 424 -24.67 -11.40 -3.69
C ALA A 424 -25.29 -12.57 -4.50
N PHE A 425 -25.43 -12.41 -5.82
CA PHE A 425 -25.85 -13.48 -6.72
C PHE A 425 -24.92 -14.70 -6.67
N VAL A 426 -23.60 -14.49 -6.74
CA VAL A 426 -22.62 -15.59 -6.65
C VAL A 426 -22.67 -16.27 -5.29
N THR A 427 -22.80 -15.50 -4.20
CA THR A 427 -22.99 -16.02 -2.83
C THR A 427 -24.22 -16.91 -2.71
N PHE A 428 -25.35 -16.45 -3.26
CA PHE A 428 -26.56 -17.25 -3.30
C PHE A 428 -26.34 -18.56 -4.06
N CYS A 429 -25.80 -18.51 -5.27
CA CYS A 429 -25.58 -19.71 -6.09
C CYS A 429 -24.64 -20.71 -5.41
N ALA A 430 -23.55 -20.24 -4.80
CA ALA A 430 -22.61 -21.07 -4.07
C ALA A 430 -23.25 -21.74 -2.84
N ARG A 431 -24.08 -21.01 -2.07
CA ARG A 431 -24.81 -21.59 -0.94
C ARG A 431 -25.83 -22.63 -1.38
N GLN A 432 -26.57 -22.38 -2.46
CA GLN A 432 -27.51 -23.35 -3.03
C GLN A 432 -26.80 -24.60 -3.58
N ALA A 433 -25.56 -24.45 -4.05
CA ALA A 433 -24.72 -25.57 -4.46
C ALA A 433 -24.16 -26.38 -3.28
N GLY A 434 -24.40 -25.94 -2.04
CA GLY A 434 -23.98 -26.63 -0.80
C GLY A 434 -22.67 -26.11 -0.21
N TYR A 435 -22.08 -25.04 -0.73
CA TYR A 435 -20.86 -24.46 -0.15
C TYR A 435 -21.18 -23.62 1.08
N ALA A 436 -20.38 -23.81 2.13
CA ALA A 436 -20.44 -23.01 3.35
C ALA A 436 -19.75 -21.65 3.14
N ILE A 437 -20.44 -20.74 2.45
CA ILE A 437 -19.95 -19.36 2.25
C ILE A 437 -20.37 -18.50 3.44
N PRO A 438 -19.44 -17.84 4.16
CA PRO A 438 -19.78 -17.00 5.31
C PRO A 438 -20.58 -15.75 4.88
N ASP A 439 -21.35 -15.14 5.77
CA ASP A 439 -21.95 -13.82 5.48
C ASP A 439 -20.85 -12.75 5.38
N ARG A 440 -19.86 -12.86 6.28
CA ARG A 440 -18.70 -11.98 6.41
C ARG A 440 -17.52 -12.83 6.91
N PRO A 441 -16.39 -12.87 6.21
CA PRO A 441 -15.17 -13.48 6.73
C PRO A 441 -14.66 -12.73 7.97
N ASP A 442 -13.96 -13.44 8.87
CA ASP A 442 -13.38 -12.82 10.07
C ASP A 442 -12.40 -11.70 9.72
N GLY A 443 -12.48 -10.60 10.49
CA GLY A 443 -11.63 -9.43 10.28
C GLY A 443 -11.96 -8.57 9.05
N ARG A 444 -13.05 -8.81 8.32
CA ARG A 444 -13.43 -8.00 7.14
C ARG A 444 -14.49 -6.95 7.43
N SER A 445 -14.34 -5.77 6.83
CA SER A 445 -15.28 -4.64 6.95
C SER A 445 -16.54 -4.80 6.08
N ALA A 446 -16.56 -5.74 5.13
CA ALA A 446 -17.69 -5.95 4.21
C ALA A 446 -18.12 -7.42 4.12
N THR A 447 -19.37 -7.65 3.72
CA THR A 447 -19.97 -8.98 3.53
C THR A 447 -19.53 -9.60 2.20
N MET A 448 -19.91 -10.86 1.96
CA MET A 448 -19.74 -11.53 0.66
C MET A 448 -20.63 -10.95 -0.47
N ALA A 449 -21.35 -9.84 -0.21
CA ALA A 449 -22.00 -9.03 -1.24
C ALA A 449 -21.02 -8.07 -1.96
N LEU A 450 -19.73 -8.09 -1.61
CA LEU A 450 -18.66 -7.30 -2.23
C LEU A 450 -17.64 -8.23 -2.93
N VAL A 451 -17.18 -7.85 -4.12
CA VAL A 451 -16.25 -8.66 -4.93
C VAL A 451 -14.88 -8.77 -4.26
N GLU A 452 -14.42 -7.70 -3.61
CA GLU A 452 -13.16 -7.64 -2.85
C GLU A 452 -13.19 -8.60 -1.67
N THR A 453 -14.34 -8.74 -1.00
CA THR A 453 -14.49 -9.71 0.08
C THR A 453 -14.34 -11.14 -0.43
N TRP A 454 -14.86 -11.43 -1.63
CA TRP A 454 -14.64 -12.72 -2.30
C TRP A 454 -13.16 -13.00 -2.58
N LYS A 455 -12.44 -12.02 -3.15
CA LYS A 455 -10.98 -12.13 -3.38
C LYS A 455 -10.23 -12.40 -2.08
N ALA A 456 -10.51 -11.61 -1.06
CA ALA A 456 -9.84 -11.70 0.23
C ALA A 456 -10.09 -13.06 0.93
N TRP A 457 -11.35 -13.49 0.95
CA TRP A 457 -11.75 -14.78 1.53
C TRP A 457 -11.19 -15.96 0.74
N ALA A 458 -11.31 -15.96 -0.59
CA ALA A 458 -10.76 -17.03 -1.41
C ALA A 458 -9.24 -17.16 -1.26
N LYS A 459 -8.52 -16.04 -1.08
CA LYS A 459 -7.09 -16.07 -0.76
C LYS A 459 -6.82 -16.68 0.61
N SER A 460 -7.56 -16.31 1.66
CA SER A 460 -7.39 -16.90 3.00
C SER A 460 -7.69 -18.41 3.00
N GLU A 461 -8.66 -18.85 2.20
CA GLU A 461 -9.04 -20.25 2.04
C GLU A 461 -8.15 -21.03 1.05
N ARG A 462 -7.14 -20.40 0.43
CA ARG A 462 -6.30 -21.00 -0.63
C ARG A 462 -7.08 -21.51 -1.84
N ARG A 463 -8.16 -20.81 -2.18
CA ARG A 463 -9.07 -21.08 -3.31
C ARG A 463 -8.92 -20.09 -4.46
N TRP A 464 -8.02 -19.11 -4.34
CA TRP A 464 -7.73 -18.10 -5.37
C TRP A 464 -6.60 -18.53 -6.30
N PHE A 465 -6.84 -18.46 -7.61
CA PHE A 465 -5.89 -18.78 -8.68
C PHE A 465 -5.85 -17.64 -9.70
N THR A 466 -4.73 -17.50 -10.41
CA THR A 466 -4.64 -16.63 -11.60
C THR A 466 -4.84 -17.48 -12.86
N PRO A 467 -5.37 -16.90 -13.96
CA PRO A 467 -5.56 -17.64 -15.22
C PRO A 467 -4.31 -18.32 -15.75
N ASP A 468 -3.12 -17.75 -15.52
CA ASP A 468 -1.83 -18.31 -15.94
C ASP A 468 -1.46 -19.61 -15.20
N LEU A 469 -1.92 -19.75 -13.95
CA LEU A 469 -1.63 -20.92 -13.12
C LEU A 469 -2.65 -22.05 -13.35
N ALA A 470 -3.87 -21.70 -13.72
CA ALA A 470 -4.91 -22.67 -14.06
C ALA A 470 -5.98 -22.02 -14.95
N PRO A 471 -6.34 -22.62 -16.09
CA PRO A 471 -7.44 -22.11 -16.90
C PRO A 471 -8.78 -22.21 -16.13
N PRO A 472 -9.71 -21.24 -16.33
CA PRO A 472 -11.06 -21.31 -15.76
C PRO A 472 -11.81 -22.56 -16.24
N GLN A 473 -12.41 -23.27 -15.30
CA GLN A 473 -13.23 -24.46 -15.55
C GLN A 473 -14.68 -24.15 -15.23
N ARG A 474 -15.59 -24.92 -15.85
CA ARG A 474 -17.01 -24.87 -15.51
C ARG A 474 -17.20 -25.06 -14.01
N GLY A 475 -18.01 -24.20 -13.40
CA GLY A 475 -18.27 -24.17 -11.97
C GLY A 475 -17.22 -23.45 -11.13
N ASP A 476 -16.14 -22.94 -11.74
CA ASP A 476 -15.30 -21.95 -11.09
C ASP A 476 -16.03 -20.60 -11.04
N ILE A 477 -15.64 -19.77 -10.08
CA ILE A 477 -16.06 -18.37 -9.98
C ILE A 477 -14.93 -17.53 -10.56
N VAL A 478 -15.24 -16.50 -11.34
CA VAL A 478 -14.26 -15.57 -11.92
C VAL A 478 -14.56 -14.16 -11.45
N CYS A 479 -13.50 -13.43 -11.10
CA CYS A 479 -13.57 -12.00 -10.79
C CYS A 479 -12.95 -11.22 -11.95
N PHE A 480 -13.58 -10.10 -12.29
CA PHE A 480 -13.19 -9.27 -13.43
C PHE A 480 -12.64 -7.92 -12.99
N GLU A 481 -11.78 -7.38 -13.84
CA GLU A 481 -11.23 -6.03 -13.81
C GLU A 481 -11.36 -5.49 -15.24
N TRP A 482 -12.13 -4.42 -15.44
CA TRP A 482 -12.46 -3.87 -16.77
C TRP A 482 -11.51 -2.76 -17.19
N PHE A 483 -10.85 -2.11 -16.23
CA PHE A 483 -9.93 -1.01 -16.46
C PHE A 483 -8.59 -1.35 -15.81
N ASP A 484 -7.53 -1.42 -16.61
CA ASP A 484 -6.18 -1.84 -16.19
C ASP A 484 -5.48 -0.87 -15.19
N ASP A 485 -6.19 0.02 -14.49
CA ASP A 485 -5.56 1.13 -13.73
C ASP A 485 -5.95 1.34 -12.25
N ASP A 486 -7.04 0.75 -11.74
CA ASP A 486 -7.47 1.00 -10.34
C ASP A 486 -7.19 -0.15 -9.35
N ARG A 487 -6.85 -1.36 -9.84
CA ARG A 487 -6.57 -2.58 -9.04
C ARG A 487 -7.75 -3.05 -8.18
N THR A 488 -8.95 -2.53 -8.42
CA THR A 488 -10.20 -2.96 -7.79
C THR A 488 -10.93 -3.97 -8.68
N LEU A 489 -11.70 -4.87 -8.07
CA LEU A 489 -12.44 -5.87 -8.84
C LEU A 489 -13.84 -5.35 -9.13
N ASP A 490 -14.11 -5.08 -10.39
CA ASP A 490 -15.38 -4.51 -10.81
C ASP A 490 -16.57 -5.47 -10.74
N HIS A 491 -16.32 -6.78 -10.94
CA HIS A 491 -17.40 -7.73 -11.16
C HIS A 491 -17.03 -9.18 -10.86
N ILE A 492 -18.04 -10.04 -10.73
CA ILE A 492 -17.87 -11.47 -10.44
C ILE A 492 -18.97 -12.31 -11.11
N GLY A 493 -18.62 -13.52 -11.54
CA GLY A 493 -19.55 -14.45 -12.18
C GLY A 493 -19.15 -15.91 -12.00
N VAL A 494 -20.03 -16.83 -12.40
CA VAL A 494 -19.79 -18.29 -12.40
C VAL A 494 -19.54 -18.77 -13.83
N VAL A 495 -18.46 -19.50 -14.06
CA VAL A 495 -18.11 -20.04 -15.37
C VAL A 495 -19.08 -21.17 -15.75
N LEU A 496 -19.75 -21.02 -16.88
CA LEU A 496 -20.62 -22.03 -17.48
C LEU A 496 -19.86 -22.84 -18.53
N GLU A 497 -19.06 -22.18 -19.36
CA GLU A 497 -18.25 -22.81 -20.39
C GLU A 497 -16.86 -22.16 -20.36
N GLY A 498 -15.81 -22.99 -20.22
CA GLY A 498 -14.42 -22.52 -20.23
C GLY A 498 -13.97 -22.07 -21.63
N SER A 499 -12.77 -21.49 -21.75
CA SER A 499 -12.28 -20.98 -23.02
C SER A 499 -11.85 -22.09 -23.99
N GLY A 500 -12.81 -22.72 -24.66
CA GLY A 500 -12.53 -23.71 -25.71
C GLY A 500 -11.69 -23.15 -26.88
N ASN A 501 -11.63 -21.82 -27.01
CA ASN A 501 -10.85 -21.07 -27.99
C ASN A 501 -9.67 -20.27 -27.39
N GLY A 502 -9.44 -20.35 -26.07
CA GLY A 502 -8.40 -19.59 -25.37
C GLY A 502 -8.64 -18.08 -25.20
N VAL A 503 -9.79 -17.54 -25.66
CA VAL A 503 -10.04 -16.09 -25.72
C VAL A 503 -11.30 -15.67 -24.98
N THR A 504 -12.37 -16.48 -25.03
CA THR A 504 -13.66 -16.12 -24.45
C THR A 504 -14.18 -17.20 -23.51
N LEU A 505 -14.83 -16.80 -22.43
CA LEU A 505 -15.56 -17.68 -21.51
C LEU A 505 -17.03 -17.26 -21.45
N THR A 506 -17.90 -18.21 -21.13
CA THR A 506 -19.32 -17.94 -20.89
C THR A 506 -19.60 -17.97 -19.40
N THR A 507 -20.20 -16.91 -18.87
CA THR A 507 -20.51 -16.76 -17.44
C THR A 507 -21.99 -16.53 -17.17
N ALA A 508 -22.44 -17.05 -16.03
CA ALA A 508 -23.66 -16.63 -15.35
C ALA A 508 -23.31 -15.52 -14.38
N GLU A 509 -23.96 -14.37 -14.52
CA GLU A 509 -23.65 -13.16 -13.79
C GLU A 509 -24.91 -12.53 -13.19
N GLY A 510 -24.78 -12.00 -11.98
CA GLY A 510 -25.78 -11.11 -11.39
C GLY A 510 -25.44 -9.65 -11.72
N ASN A 511 -26.46 -8.82 -11.90
CA ASN A 511 -26.29 -7.40 -12.18
C ASN A 511 -25.35 -7.06 -13.36
N ARG A 512 -25.57 -7.70 -14.51
CA ARG A 512 -25.08 -7.16 -15.79
C ARG A 512 -26.18 -6.31 -16.38
N ASN A 513 -25.98 -4.99 -16.42
CA ASN A 513 -27.01 -4.00 -16.77
C ASN A 513 -28.27 -4.15 -15.89
N ASN A 514 -28.09 -4.31 -14.58
CA ASN A 514 -29.16 -4.56 -13.60
C ASN A 514 -30.02 -5.80 -13.87
N LYS A 515 -29.45 -6.85 -14.46
CA LYS A 515 -30.15 -8.10 -14.76
C LYS A 515 -29.30 -9.33 -14.42
N THR A 516 -29.91 -10.44 -14.00
CA THR A 516 -29.25 -11.76 -14.10
C THR A 516 -29.18 -12.18 -15.56
N VAL A 517 -28.01 -12.63 -16.02
CA VAL A 517 -27.86 -13.00 -17.42
C VAL A 517 -26.72 -13.98 -17.64
N LYS A 518 -26.83 -14.76 -18.71
CA LYS A 518 -25.75 -15.55 -19.29
C LYS A 518 -25.09 -14.75 -20.42
N GLY A 519 -23.77 -14.67 -20.45
CA GLY A 519 -23.09 -14.02 -21.58
C GLY A 519 -21.61 -14.30 -21.68
N GLY A 520 -21.05 -13.95 -22.84
CA GLY A 520 -19.61 -14.06 -23.09
C GLY A 520 -18.82 -12.95 -22.40
N ARG A 521 -17.62 -13.30 -21.92
CA ARG A 521 -16.59 -12.42 -21.37
C ARG A 521 -15.24 -12.74 -22.00
N ASN A 522 -14.38 -11.73 -22.14
CA ASN A 522 -13.01 -11.93 -22.58
C ASN A 522 -12.18 -12.49 -21.41
N LEU A 523 -11.40 -13.54 -21.67
CA LEU A 523 -10.51 -14.14 -20.68
C LEU A 523 -9.45 -13.14 -20.18
N ALA A 524 -9.03 -12.20 -21.03
CA ALA A 524 -8.08 -11.16 -20.66
C ALA A 524 -8.56 -10.27 -19.50
N ASN A 525 -9.88 -10.16 -19.30
CA ASN A 525 -10.45 -9.32 -18.24
C ASN A 525 -10.63 -10.09 -16.92
N VAL A 526 -10.21 -11.36 -16.85
CA VAL A 526 -10.31 -12.18 -15.64
C VAL A 526 -9.09 -11.92 -14.77
N ALA A 527 -9.27 -11.15 -13.71
CA ALA A 527 -8.22 -10.87 -12.72
C ALA A 527 -7.95 -12.06 -11.78
N GLY A 528 -8.91 -12.98 -11.64
CA GLY A 528 -8.66 -14.23 -10.91
C GLY A 528 -9.85 -15.18 -10.84
N ILE A 529 -9.52 -16.39 -10.38
CA ILE A 529 -10.41 -17.55 -10.37
C ILE A 529 -10.54 -18.03 -8.92
N VAL A 530 -11.77 -18.15 -8.43
CA VAL A 530 -12.09 -18.80 -7.16
C VAL A 530 -12.59 -20.20 -7.45
N ARG A 531 -11.81 -21.21 -7.03
CA ARG A 531 -12.17 -22.62 -7.21
C ARG A 531 -12.58 -23.22 -5.87
N LEU A 532 -13.89 -23.44 -5.74
CA LEU A 532 -14.47 -24.12 -4.59
C LEU A 532 -14.25 -25.63 -4.72
N ALA A 533 -14.07 -26.30 -3.59
CA ALA A 533 -13.66 -27.68 -3.42
C ALA A 533 -14.43 -28.29 -2.26
#